data_AF-A0A524A2N8-F1
#
_entry.id   AF-A0A524A2N8-F1
#
_cell.length_a   1.000
_cell.length_b   1.000
_cell.length_c   1.000
_cell.angle_alpha   90.00
_cell.angle_beta   90.00
_cell.angle_gamma   90.00
#
_symmetry.space_group_name_H-M   'P 1'
#
loop_
_entity.id
_entity.type
_entity.pdbx_description
1 polymer ?
#
loop_
_entity_poly.entity_id
_entity_poly.type
_entity_poly.pdbx_seq_one_letter_code
_entity_poly.pdbx_strand_id
1 'polypeptide(L)'
;MNSYLGHFRKASSYRLVKRLWRRFPWLEEYYLWDGERIAYSFSPPRPALRISQQKAQFCSRLPGHILVAQMGRWWELWGSYPENLLPKGWRRFPASRLPTVRDILWESGLPVAWIRETGRRVTGISERALVRRWPGTSDQRSLSSLLVSTA
;
A
#
# COMPACT_ATOMS: atom_id res chain seq x y z
N MET A 1 -19.91 -20.12 -17.35
CA MET A 1 -19.79 -20.08 -15.88
C MET A 1 -19.78 -18.62 -15.44
N ASN A 2 -20.96 -18.00 -15.51
CA ASN A 2 -21.25 -16.59 -15.25
C ASN A 2 -22.43 -16.56 -14.26
N SER A 3 -22.27 -16.07 -13.02
CA SER A 3 -23.44 -15.57 -12.25
C SER A 3 -23.14 -14.86 -10.91
N TYR A 4 -21.95 -14.90 -10.31
CA TYR A 4 -21.75 -14.19 -9.02
C TYR A 4 -21.67 -12.65 -9.14
N LEU A 5 -21.24 -12.13 -10.30
CA LEU A 5 -21.15 -10.67 -10.54
C LEU A 5 -22.51 -10.02 -10.86
N GLY A 6 -23.49 -10.79 -11.34
CA GLY A 6 -24.82 -10.26 -11.67
C GLY A 6 -25.68 -9.92 -10.45
N HIS A 7 -25.39 -10.51 -9.28
CA HIS A 7 -26.15 -10.30 -8.05
C HIS A 7 -25.85 -8.97 -7.33
N PHE A 8 -24.78 -8.26 -7.71
CA PHE A 8 -24.50 -6.93 -7.16
C PHE A 8 -25.48 -5.85 -7.64
N ARG A 9 -26.24 -6.11 -8.71
CA ARG A 9 -27.17 -5.14 -9.33
C ARG A 9 -28.51 -4.97 -8.61
N LYS A 10 -28.70 -5.55 -7.41
CA LYS A 10 -29.89 -5.32 -6.58
C LYS A 10 -29.66 -4.15 -5.61
N ALA A 11 -30.61 -3.21 -5.58
CA ALA A 11 -30.55 -1.93 -4.85
C ALA A 11 -30.22 -2.03 -3.34
N SER A 12 -30.30 -3.21 -2.72
CA SER A 12 -29.90 -3.43 -1.32
C SER A 12 -28.37 -3.45 -1.15
N SER A 13 -27.62 -3.99 -2.11
CA SER A 13 -26.16 -4.10 -2.05
C SER A 13 -25.50 -2.73 -2.18
N TYR A 14 -25.99 -1.87 -3.08
CA TYR A 14 -25.49 -0.49 -3.23
C TYR A 14 -25.68 0.33 -1.95
N ARG A 15 -26.87 0.26 -1.34
CA ARG A 15 -27.17 0.96 -0.08
C ARG A 15 -26.34 0.42 1.09
N LEU A 16 -26.07 -0.89 1.10
CA LEU A 16 -25.20 -1.53 2.08
C LEU A 16 -23.75 -1.07 1.93
N VAL A 17 -23.18 -1.10 0.72
CA VAL A 17 -21.81 -0.61 0.45
C VAL A 17 -21.69 0.87 0.81
N LYS A 18 -22.68 1.70 0.45
CA LYS A 18 -22.72 3.12 0.82
C LYS A 18 -22.74 3.33 2.34
N ARG A 19 -23.51 2.52 3.08
CA ARG A 19 -23.51 2.55 4.55
C ARG A 19 -22.18 2.09 5.14
N LEU A 20 -21.57 1.04 4.58
CA LEU A 20 -20.26 0.55 5.01
C LEU A 20 -19.19 1.62 4.82
N TRP A 21 -19.15 2.30 3.68
CA TRP A 21 -18.20 3.41 3.44
C TRP A 21 -18.41 4.58 4.40
N ARG A 22 -19.66 4.96 4.66
CA ARG A 22 -19.96 6.00 5.67
C ARG A 22 -19.61 5.60 7.10
N ARG A 23 -19.80 4.31 7.44
CA ARG A 23 -19.56 3.80 8.79
C ARG A 23 -18.08 3.52 9.04
N PHE A 24 -17.33 3.17 8.00
CA PHE A 24 -15.93 2.78 8.05
C PHE A 24 -15.12 3.56 7.00
N PRO A 25 -14.84 4.87 7.22
CA PRO A 25 -14.09 5.69 6.27
C PRO A 25 -12.70 5.13 5.94
N TRP A 26 -12.11 4.36 6.86
CA TRP A 26 -10.83 3.69 6.65
C TRP A 26 -10.83 2.70 5.48
N LEU A 27 -12.00 2.24 5.00
CA LEU A 27 -12.10 1.38 3.82
C LEU A 27 -11.60 2.06 2.54
N GLU A 28 -11.68 3.38 2.45
CA GLU A 28 -11.16 4.16 1.31
C GLU A 28 -9.65 4.01 1.12
N GLU A 29 -8.93 3.65 2.19
CA GLU A 29 -7.51 3.36 2.11
C GLU A 29 -7.25 2.08 1.29
N TYR A 30 -8.09 1.06 1.44
CA TYR A 30 -7.86 -0.29 0.88
C TYR A 30 -8.65 -0.55 -0.40
N TYR A 31 -9.76 0.17 -0.60
CA TYR A 31 -10.71 -0.08 -1.66
C TYR A 31 -11.14 1.22 -2.34
N LEU A 32 -11.07 1.22 -3.66
CA LEU A 32 -11.70 2.22 -4.50
C LEU A 32 -13.10 1.75 -4.85
N TRP A 33 -14.10 2.57 -4.58
CA TRP A 33 -15.48 2.32 -4.97
C TRP A 33 -15.96 3.43 -5.90
N ASP A 34 -16.25 3.09 -7.16
CA ASP A 34 -16.69 4.04 -8.20
C ASP A 34 -18.22 4.18 -8.27
N GLY A 35 -18.95 3.57 -7.31
CA GLY A 35 -20.41 3.51 -7.30
C GLY A 35 -20.98 2.25 -7.96
N GLU A 36 -20.21 1.57 -8.82
CA GLU A 36 -20.63 0.33 -9.49
C GLU A 36 -19.79 -0.88 -9.05
N ARG A 37 -18.50 -0.68 -8.79
CA ARG A 37 -17.53 -1.74 -8.52
C ARG A 37 -16.64 -1.36 -7.35
N ILE A 38 -16.37 -2.34 -6.50
CA ILE A 38 -15.34 -2.26 -5.47
C ILE A 38 -14.06 -2.86 -6.06
N ALA A 39 -13.04 -2.04 -6.23
CA ALA A 39 -11.71 -2.46 -6.62
C ALA A 39 -10.77 -2.34 -5.43
N TYR A 40 -9.85 -3.28 -5.27
CA TYR A 40 -8.74 -3.08 -4.33
C TYR A 40 -7.89 -1.90 -4.80
N SER A 41 -7.72 -0.88 -3.95
CA SER A 41 -6.90 0.31 -4.25
C SER A 41 -5.44 -0.09 -4.57
N PHE A 42 -5.00 -1.20 -3.96
CA PHE A 42 -3.70 -1.82 -4.17
C PHE A 42 -3.75 -3.10 -4.99
N SER A 43 -4.65 -3.16 -5.99
CA SER A 43 -4.60 -4.25 -6.96
C SER A 43 -3.18 -4.34 -7.54
N PRO A 44 -2.58 -5.55 -7.54
CA PRO A 44 -1.26 -5.74 -8.11
C PRO A 44 -1.25 -5.19 -9.53
N PRO A 45 -0.14 -4.62 -10.01
CA PRO A 45 -0.04 -4.19 -11.39
C PRO A 45 -0.29 -5.35 -12.35
N ARG A 46 -1.52 -5.49 -12.83
CA ARG A 46 -1.89 -6.56 -13.76
C ARG A 46 -1.17 -6.46 -15.12
N PRO A 47 -0.66 -5.29 -15.57
CA PRO A 47 0.20 -5.21 -16.74
C PRO A 47 1.69 -4.92 -16.47
N ALA A 48 2.19 -4.87 -15.21
CA ALA A 48 3.62 -4.64 -15.00
C ALA A 48 4.42 -5.93 -15.18
N LEU A 49 4.80 -6.16 -16.43
CA LEU A 49 5.59 -7.31 -16.88
C LEU A 49 7.06 -7.21 -16.46
N ARG A 50 7.49 -6.11 -15.82
CA ARG A 50 8.88 -5.85 -15.40
C ARG A 50 8.94 -5.25 -13.98
N ILE A 51 10.03 -5.53 -13.26
CA ILE A 51 10.31 -4.94 -11.94
C ILE A 51 10.31 -3.41 -11.99
N SER A 52 10.89 -2.82 -13.05
CA SER A 52 10.92 -1.37 -13.23
C SER A 52 9.53 -0.75 -13.36
N GLN A 53 8.60 -1.45 -14.03
CA GLN A 53 7.21 -1.03 -14.16
C GLN A 53 6.46 -1.17 -12.82
N GLN A 54 6.68 -2.26 -12.08
CA GLN A 54 6.11 -2.42 -10.73
C GLN A 54 6.61 -1.29 -9.82
N LYS A 55 7.91 -1.02 -9.82
CA LYS A 55 8.54 0.08 -9.08
C LYS A 55 7.94 1.43 -9.45
N ALA A 56 7.88 1.76 -10.74
CA ALA A 56 7.31 3.03 -11.21
C ALA A 56 5.85 3.20 -10.76
N GLN A 57 5.05 2.14 -10.84
CA GLN A 57 3.64 2.19 -10.43
C GLN A 57 3.48 2.38 -8.91
N PHE A 58 4.26 1.69 -8.09
CA PHE A 58 4.21 1.91 -6.64
C PHE A 58 4.70 3.30 -6.27
N CYS A 59 5.78 3.78 -6.90
CA CYS A 59 6.29 5.15 -6.69
C CYS A 59 5.26 6.22 -7.08
N SER A 60 4.50 6.05 -8.17
CA SER A 60 3.49 7.03 -8.58
C SER A 60 2.24 7.01 -7.70
N ARG A 61 1.87 5.85 -7.15
CA ARG A 61 0.70 5.68 -6.28
C ARG A 61 0.94 6.10 -4.82
N LEU A 62 2.19 6.04 -4.37
CA LEU A 62 2.58 6.35 -3.00
C LEU A 62 3.65 7.45 -2.99
N PRO A 63 3.32 8.66 -3.47
CA PRO A 63 4.26 9.77 -3.43
C PRO A 63 4.63 10.08 -1.97
N GLY A 64 5.90 10.44 -1.77
CA GLY A 64 6.45 10.74 -0.44
C GLY A 64 6.64 9.54 0.49
N HIS A 65 6.28 8.32 0.08
CA HIS A 65 6.54 7.12 0.88
C HIS A 65 7.88 6.49 0.54
N ILE A 66 8.54 5.98 1.58
CA ILE A 66 9.65 5.06 1.45
C ILE A 66 9.07 3.67 1.19
N LEU A 67 9.42 3.07 0.06
CA LEU A 67 8.86 1.79 -0.34
C LEU A 67 9.87 0.68 -0.03
N VAL A 68 9.51 -0.25 0.85
CA VAL A 68 10.33 -1.41 1.21
C VAL A 68 9.80 -2.63 0.45
N ALA A 69 10.47 -3.00 -0.64
CA ALA A 69 10.01 -4.01 -1.57
C ALA A 69 10.78 -5.33 -1.48
N GLN A 70 10.06 -6.44 -1.36
CA GLN A 70 10.63 -7.79 -1.34
C GLN A 70 11.08 -8.24 -2.74
N MET A 71 12.29 -8.79 -2.82
CA MET A 71 12.94 -9.33 -4.02
C MET A 71 13.51 -10.72 -3.69
N GLY A 72 12.65 -11.75 -3.66
CA GLY A 72 12.98 -13.07 -3.15
C GLY A 72 13.42 -13.04 -1.68
N ARG A 73 14.70 -13.37 -1.42
CA ARG A 73 15.33 -13.33 -0.08
C ARG A 73 15.86 -11.96 0.33
N TRP A 74 15.83 -11.00 -0.60
CA TRP A 74 16.34 -9.65 -0.41
C TRP A 74 15.20 -8.65 -0.31
N TRP A 75 15.51 -7.48 0.22
CA TRP A 75 14.63 -6.33 0.26
C TRP A 75 15.35 -5.13 -0.35
N GLU A 76 14.61 -4.28 -1.04
CA GLU A 76 15.14 -3.08 -1.70
C GLU A 76 14.26 -1.87 -1.37
N LEU A 77 14.89 -0.72 -1.21
CA LEU A 77 14.22 0.56 -1.01
C LEU A 77 14.01 1.29 -2.33
N TRP A 78 12.77 1.65 -2.57
CA TRP A 78 12.35 2.49 -3.69
C TRP A 78 11.76 3.81 -3.18
N GLY A 79 11.62 4.76 -4.11
CA GLY A 79 11.20 6.13 -3.78
C GLY A 79 12.39 7.02 -3.40
N SER A 80 12.04 8.24 -2.96
CA SER A 80 12.99 9.21 -2.44
C SER A 80 13.01 9.13 -0.91
N TYR A 81 14.18 9.13 -0.31
CA TYR A 81 14.39 9.14 1.13
C TYR A 81 15.71 9.87 1.45
N PRO A 82 15.86 10.44 2.67
CA PRO A 82 17.08 11.13 3.06
C PRO A 82 18.32 10.24 2.91
N GLU A 83 19.41 10.77 2.36
CA GLU A 83 20.63 9.98 2.08
C GLU A 83 21.25 9.37 3.35
N ASN A 84 21.05 10.01 4.49
CA ASN A 84 21.54 9.59 5.79
C ASN A 84 20.56 8.72 6.58
N LEU A 85 19.38 8.39 6.03
CA LEU A 85 18.37 7.59 6.73
C LEU A 85 18.88 6.18 7.04
N LEU A 86 19.69 5.60 6.15
CA LEU A 86 20.26 4.27 6.32
C LEU A 86 21.76 4.27 6.06
N PRO A 87 22.49 3.31 6.64
CA PRO A 87 23.91 3.15 6.35
C PRO A 87 24.17 3.01 4.85
N LYS A 88 25.27 3.59 4.37
CA LYS A 88 25.65 3.57 2.97
C LYS A 88 25.69 2.12 2.45
N GLY A 89 25.09 1.89 1.27
CA GLY A 89 24.98 0.56 0.66
C GLY A 89 23.79 -0.28 1.12
N TRP A 90 22.99 0.18 2.09
CA TRP A 90 21.81 -0.54 2.57
C TRP A 90 20.54 -0.25 1.76
N ARG A 91 20.68 0.26 0.53
CA ARG A 91 19.55 0.37 -0.40
C ARG A 91 18.93 -1.00 -0.71
N ARG A 92 19.76 -2.05 -0.74
CA ARG A 92 19.33 -3.45 -0.85
C ARG A 92 19.97 -4.26 0.28
N PHE A 93 19.18 -5.03 1.00
CA PHE A 93 19.62 -5.73 2.20
C PHE A 93 18.93 -7.10 2.34
N PRO A 94 19.56 -8.07 3.04
CA PRO A 94 18.98 -9.39 3.23
C PRO A 94 17.85 -9.34 4.27
N ALA A 95 16.92 -10.31 4.23
CA ALA A 95 15.81 -10.40 5.17
C ALA A 95 16.24 -10.43 6.66
N SER A 96 17.46 -10.88 6.98
CA SER A 96 18.00 -10.85 8.34
C SER A 96 18.14 -9.44 8.92
N ARG A 97 18.29 -8.41 8.07
CA ARG A 97 18.37 -7.00 8.49
C ARG A 97 17.02 -6.29 8.52
N LEU A 98 15.94 -6.98 8.18
CA LEU A 98 14.59 -6.41 8.13
C LEU A 98 14.14 -5.82 9.48
N PRO A 99 14.39 -6.45 10.65
CA PRO A 99 14.03 -5.86 11.93
C PRO A 99 14.74 -4.52 12.15
N THR A 100 16.06 -4.48 11.98
CA THR A 100 16.85 -3.24 12.13
C THR A 100 16.41 -2.13 11.20
N VAL A 101 16.19 -2.44 9.91
CA VAL A 101 15.72 -1.42 8.95
C VAL A 101 14.31 -0.94 9.32
N ARG A 102 13.42 -1.84 9.74
CA ARG A 102 12.08 -1.47 10.20
C ARG A 102 12.16 -0.50 11.38
N ASP A 103 13.02 -0.77 12.36
CA ASP A 103 13.11 0.04 13.56
C ASP A 103 13.67 1.44 13.23
N ILE A 104 14.71 1.53 12.37
CA ILE A 104 15.20 2.83 11.86
C ILE A 104 14.12 3.62 11.12
N LEU A 105 13.39 2.95 10.21
CA LEU A 105 12.30 3.58 9.48
C LEU A 105 11.18 4.03 10.43
N TRP A 106 10.91 3.26 11.49
CA TRP A 106 9.93 3.57 12.53
C TRP A 106 10.34 4.79 13.36
N GLU A 107 11.60 4.88 13.74
CA GLU A 107 12.12 6.02 14.51
C GLU A 107 12.18 7.29 13.66
N SER A 108 12.34 7.17 12.33
CA SER A 108 12.40 8.34 11.45
C SER A 108 11.05 9.05 11.29
N GLY A 109 9.94 8.42 11.67
CA GLY A 109 8.58 9.00 11.55
C GLY A 109 8.12 9.26 10.11
N LEU A 110 8.85 8.76 9.11
CA LEU A 110 8.57 9.00 7.69
C LEU A 110 7.46 8.05 7.20
N PRO A 111 6.70 8.43 6.17
CA PRO A 111 5.73 7.54 5.55
C PRO A 111 6.44 6.33 4.91
N VAL A 112 6.01 5.11 5.25
CA VAL A 112 6.63 3.86 4.80
C VAL A 112 5.58 2.91 4.26
N ALA A 113 5.88 2.23 3.16
CA ALA A 113 5.02 1.21 2.57
C ALA A 113 5.79 -0.10 2.32
N TRP A 114 5.24 -1.20 2.80
CA TRP A 114 5.81 -2.55 2.70
C TRP A 114 5.17 -3.30 1.55
N ILE A 115 5.99 -3.70 0.58
CA ILE A 115 5.58 -4.37 -0.64
C ILE A 115 6.16 -5.78 -0.63
N ARG A 116 5.32 -6.81 -0.74
CA ARG A 116 5.76 -8.22 -0.72
C ARG A 116 5.40 -8.93 -2.00
N GLU A 117 6.16 -9.99 -2.29
CA GLU A 117 5.81 -10.91 -3.35
C GLU A 117 4.55 -11.70 -2.96
N THR A 118 3.60 -11.83 -3.89
CA THR A 118 2.32 -12.52 -3.65
C THR A 118 2.42 -14.04 -3.83
N GLY A 119 3.58 -14.54 -4.28
CA GLY A 119 3.79 -15.92 -4.69
C GLY A 119 3.31 -16.22 -6.11
N ARG A 120 2.53 -15.33 -6.74
CA ARG A 120 2.15 -15.43 -8.15
C ARG A 120 3.28 -14.91 -9.03
N ARG A 121 3.44 -15.50 -10.22
CA ARG A 121 4.35 -14.98 -11.25
C ARG A 121 3.54 -14.47 -12.42
N VAL A 122 3.88 -13.26 -12.89
CA VAL A 122 3.35 -12.66 -14.10
C VAL A 122 4.52 -12.55 -15.06
N THR A 123 4.43 -13.21 -16.22
CA THR A 123 5.48 -13.21 -17.26
C THR A 123 6.89 -13.47 -16.71
N GLY A 124 7.03 -14.45 -15.80
CA GLY A 124 8.31 -14.87 -15.23
C GLY A 124 8.80 -14.03 -14.02
N ILE A 125 8.15 -12.93 -13.67
CA ILE A 125 8.51 -12.08 -12.52
C ILE A 125 7.48 -12.26 -11.40
N SER A 126 7.92 -12.29 -10.15
CA SER A 126 7.01 -12.31 -8.99
C SER A 126 6.12 -11.07 -9.01
N GLU A 127 4.81 -11.28 -8.93
CA GLU A 127 3.85 -10.24 -8.64
C GLU A 127 4.06 -9.72 -7.21
N ARG A 128 3.91 -8.41 -7.04
CA ARG A 128 4.06 -7.74 -5.74
C ARG A 128 2.81 -6.97 -5.39
N ALA A 129 2.49 -6.96 -4.10
CA ALA A 129 1.38 -6.21 -3.55
C ALA A 129 1.82 -5.42 -2.33
N LEU A 130 1.18 -4.28 -2.11
CA LEU A 130 1.29 -3.57 -0.85
C LEU A 130 0.65 -4.42 0.25
N VAL A 131 1.38 -4.64 1.34
CA VAL A 131 0.93 -5.45 2.48
C VAL A 131 0.68 -4.60 3.72
N ARG A 132 1.46 -3.53 3.90
CA ARG A 132 1.30 -2.61 5.01
C ARG A 132 1.71 -1.22 4.59
N ARG A 133 0.97 -0.22 5.07
CA ARG A 133 1.30 1.19 4.92
C ARG A 133 1.35 1.82 6.30
N TRP A 134 2.26 2.74 6.46
CA TRP A 134 2.33 3.61 7.63
C TRP A 134 2.46 5.04 7.12
N PRO A 135 1.49 5.93 7.40
CA PRO A 135 1.50 7.30 6.87
C PRO A 135 2.56 8.21 7.52
N GLY A 136 3.34 7.71 8.49
CA GLY A 136 4.30 8.50 9.25
C GLY A 136 3.63 9.29 10.39
N THR A 137 4.44 9.99 11.17
CA THR A 137 3.99 10.69 12.40
C THR A 137 3.36 12.06 12.08
N SER A 138 3.58 12.60 10.88
CA SER A 138 3.05 13.89 10.45
C SER A 138 1.52 13.92 10.29
N ASP A 139 0.87 12.76 10.17
CA ASP A 139 -0.58 12.65 9.92
C ASP A 139 -1.43 12.60 11.21
N GLN A 140 -0.81 12.56 12.39
CA GLN A 140 -1.56 12.65 13.66
C GLN A 140 -2.16 14.04 13.93
N ARG A 141 -1.70 15.10 13.23
CA ARG A 141 -2.31 16.44 13.32
C ARG A 141 -3.64 16.56 12.55
N SER A 142 -3.90 15.69 11.57
CA SER A 142 -5.19 15.67 10.85
C SER A 142 -6.28 14.89 11.58
N LEU A 143 -5.92 13.97 12.49
CA LEU A 143 -6.89 13.21 13.29
C LEU A 143 -7.21 13.89 14.63
N SER A 144 -6.37 14.79 15.11
CA SER A 144 -6.63 15.58 16.33
C SER A 144 -7.49 16.83 16.07
N SER A 145 -7.54 17.36 14.85
CA SER A 145 -8.46 18.44 14.48
C SER A 145 -9.91 18.01 14.33
N LEU A 146 -10.18 16.70 14.17
CA LEU A 146 -11.54 16.14 14.12
C LEU A 146 -12.10 15.77 15.51
N LEU A 147 -11.27 15.78 16.56
CA LEU A 147 -11.70 15.44 17.93
C LEU A 147 -11.84 16.67 18.86
N VAL A 148 -11.57 17.89 18.38
CA VAL A 148 -11.69 19.12 19.20
C VAL A 148 -12.95 19.95 18.87
N SER A 149 -13.73 19.60 17.84
CA SER A 149 -14.94 20.37 17.46
C SER A 149 -16.27 19.81 18.00
N THR A 150 -16.24 18.96 19.04
CA THR A 150 -17.46 18.46 19.73
C THR A 150 -17.31 18.42 21.25
N ALA A 151 -16.77 19.50 21.82
CA ALA A 151 -16.90 19.80 23.24
C ALA A 151 -17.60 21.16 23.41
#